data_AF-A0A9W8J9Y2-F1
#
_entry.id   AF-A0A9W8J9Y2-F1
#
_cell.length_a   1.000
_cell.length_b   1.000
_cell.length_c   1.000
_cell.angle_alpha   90.00
_cell.angle_beta   90.00
_cell.angle_gamma   90.00
#
_symmetry.space_group_name_H-M   'P 1'
#
loop_
_entity.id
_entity.type
_entity.pdbx_description
1 polymer ?
#
loop_
_entity_poly.entity_id
_entity_poly.type
_entity_poly.pdbx_seq_one_letter_code
_entity_poly.pdbx_strand_id
1 'polypeptide(L)'
;MATGIFPSARMLEVPGIGTFQGRLLHSAQWDSHIDLRNKKVAVVGSGASAAQIVPEIAKVEGVEVTQFFRRASWLVPPVSSAISPKTQERFRKYPILLRLFRWTLYLYYEIIYFFVFGSDLLRSFTMKTSRSYVLKNAPSKYHDILIPDHPVGCLRTVFDVTYLKSLHLPNVNLVKQPVRRLLEGGLMTANGCYYDFDVIVSATGFDTARTASFFI
;
A
#
# COMPACT_ATOMS: atom_id res chain seq x y z
N MET A 1 -5.87 -13.02 24.27
CA MET A 1 -6.87 -12.75 23.21
C MET A 1 -6.16 -12.81 21.86
N ALA A 2 -6.76 -13.42 20.83
CA ALA A 2 -6.17 -13.59 19.50
C ALA A 2 -6.86 -12.70 18.45
N THR A 3 -6.99 -11.41 18.76
CA THR A 3 -7.73 -10.42 17.96
C THR A 3 -6.93 -9.83 16.78
N GLY A 4 -5.63 -10.14 16.70
CA GLY A 4 -4.71 -9.63 15.67
C GLY A 4 -4.15 -8.23 15.99
N ILE A 5 -3.16 -7.79 15.21
CA ILE A 5 -2.48 -6.49 15.42
C ILE A 5 -3.19 -5.31 14.71
N PHE A 6 -4.09 -5.60 13.79
CA PHE A 6 -4.87 -4.63 13.01
C PHE A 6 -6.38 -4.90 13.08
N PRO A 7 -7.00 -4.92 14.27
CA PRO A 7 -8.41 -5.31 14.42
C PRO A 7 -9.39 -4.23 13.94
N SER A 8 -9.01 -2.95 13.98
CA SER A 8 -9.91 -1.82 13.80
C SER A 8 -9.52 -0.98 12.59
N ALA A 9 -10.30 -1.05 11.52
CA ALA A 9 -10.10 -0.23 10.33
C ALA A 9 -10.15 1.27 10.68
N ARG A 10 -9.18 2.04 10.17
CA ARG A 10 -9.19 3.49 10.32
C ARG A 10 -9.88 4.08 9.10
N MET A 11 -11.15 4.41 9.27
CA MET A 11 -11.93 5.10 8.24
C MET A 11 -11.26 6.42 7.84
N LEU A 12 -11.48 6.83 6.58
CA LEU A 12 -11.14 8.17 6.15
C LEU A 12 -11.89 9.18 7.03
N GLU A 13 -11.17 10.04 7.74
CA GLU A 13 -11.73 11.06 8.63
C GLU A 13 -11.46 12.44 8.04
N VAL A 14 -12.41 12.93 7.25
CA VAL A 14 -12.38 14.27 6.64
C VAL A 14 -13.78 14.90 6.72
N PRO A 15 -13.90 16.23 6.77
CA PRO A 15 -15.20 16.88 6.68
C PRO A 15 -15.96 16.48 5.40
N GLY A 16 -17.30 16.45 5.47
CA GLY A 16 -18.14 16.21 4.29
C GLY A 16 -18.38 14.73 3.94
N ILE A 17 -17.94 13.77 4.76
CA ILE A 17 -18.17 12.34 4.48
C ILE A 17 -19.65 12.00 4.30
N GLY A 18 -20.52 12.55 5.15
CA GLY A 18 -21.97 12.32 5.06
C GLY A 18 -22.64 12.97 3.85
N THR A 19 -21.94 13.82 3.10
CA THR A 19 -22.49 14.49 1.90
C THR A 19 -22.12 13.79 0.60
N PHE A 20 -21.11 12.94 0.60
CA PHE A 20 -20.67 12.23 -0.61
C PHE A 20 -21.77 11.26 -1.07
N GLN A 21 -22.26 11.44 -2.29
CA GLN A 21 -23.35 10.65 -2.86
C GLN A 21 -22.86 9.34 -3.50
N GLY A 22 -21.54 9.24 -3.75
CA GLY A 22 -20.92 8.02 -4.27
C GLY A 22 -20.67 6.96 -3.19
N ARG A 23 -19.97 5.89 -3.57
CA ARG A 23 -19.67 4.78 -2.66
C ARG A 23 -18.34 4.98 -1.94
N LEU A 24 -18.37 5.13 -0.62
CA LEU A 24 -17.19 5.12 0.23
C LEU A 24 -17.03 3.74 0.89
N LEU A 25 -15.88 3.10 0.73
CA LEU A 25 -15.55 1.84 1.40
C LEU A 25 -14.11 1.81 1.90
N HIS A 26 -13.84 1.07 2.97
CA HIS A 26 -12.49 0.84 3.47
C HIS A 26 -11.92 -0.44 2.88
N SER A 27 -10.61 -0.48 2.61
CA SER A 27 -9.94 -1.64 2.00
C SER A 27 -10.12 -2.95 2.78
N ALA A 28 -10.32 -2.86 4.10
CA ALA A 28 -10.55 -4.01 4.98
C ALA A 28 -12.02 -4.48 5.05
N GLN A 29 -12.95 -3.65 4.55
CA GLN A 29 -14.39 -3.92 4.52
C GLN A 29 -14.86 -3.83 3.07
N TRP A 30 -14.18 -4.61 2.21
CA TRP A 30 -14.41 -4.57 0.78
C TRP A 30 -15.82 -5.09 0.44
N ASP A 31 -16.51 -4.37 -0.43
CA ASP A 31 -17.81 -4.77 -0.96
C ASP A 31 -17.60 -5.64 -2.20
N SER A 32 -17.88 -6.94 -2.11
CA SER A 32 -17.69 -7.88 -3.23
C SER A 32 -18.69 -7.68 -4.38
N HIS A 33 -19.73 -6.88 -4.18
CA HIS A 33 -20.78 -6.65 -5.17
C HIS A 33 -20.63 -5.31 -5.89
N ILE A 34 -19.61 -4.51 -5.56
CA ILE A 34 -19.40 -3.22 -6.19
C ILE A 34 -18.97 -3.37 -7.66
N ASP A 35 -19.67 -2.67 -8.55
CA ASP A 35 -19.30 -2.56 -9.95
C ASP A 35 -18.46 -1.30 -10.19
N LEU A 36 -17.23 -1.49 -10.68
CA LEU A 36 -16.27 -0.42 -10.96
C LEU A 36 -16.17 -0.09 -12.45
N ARG A 37 -16.96 -0.75 -13.32
CA ARG A 37 -16.91 -0.51 -14.77
C ARG A 37 -17.32 0.92 -15.10
N ASN A 38 -16.53 1.59 -15.94
CA ASN A 38 -16.76 2.98 -16.36
C ASN A 38 -16.86 3.97 -15.19
N LYS A 39 -16.23 3.66 -14.04
CA LYS A 39 -16.27 4.50 -12.83
C LYS A 39 -14.97 5.27 -12.63
N LYS A 40 -15.09 6.46 -12.06
CA LYS A 40 -13.96 7.21 -11.50
C LYS A 40 -13.76 6.78 -10.05
N VAL A 41 -12.60 6.18 -9.76
CA VAL A 41 -12.28 5.61 -8.45
C VAL A 41 -11.12 6.35 -7.82
N ALA A 42 -11.33 6.91 -6.63
CA ALA A 42 -10.26 7.43 -5.79
C ALA A 42 -9.73 6.34 -4.85
N VAL A 43 -8.41 6.17 -4.77
CA VAL A 43 -7.77 5.33 -3.75
C VAL A 43 -6.98 6.22 -2.79
N VAL A 44 -7.38 6.29 -1.52
CA VAL A 44 -6.74 7.17 -0.53
C VAL A 44 -5.79 6.37 0.36
N GLY A 45 -4.48 6.58 0.19
CA GLY A 45 -3.42 5.90 0.94
C GLY A 45 -2.23 5.50 0.05
N SER A 46 -1.08 5.25 0.66
CA SER A 46 0.17 4.83 -0.02
C SER A 46 0.77 3.54 0.53
N GLY A 47 0.10 2.90 1.50
CA GLY A 47 0.56 1.66 2.11
C GLY A 47 0.37 0.43 1.21
N ALA A 48 0.65 -0.75 1.78
CA ALA A 48 0.56 -2.02 1.06
C ALA A 48 -0.82 -2.26 0.43
N SER A 49 -1.91 -1.94 1.14
CA SER A 49 -3.27 -2.10 0.62
C SER A 49 -3.49 -1.30 -0.66
N ALA A 50 -3.06 -0.03 -0.70
CA ALA A 50 -3.20 0.80 -1.90
C ALA A 50 -2.38 0.23 -3.07
N ALA A 51 -1.13 -0.18 -2.80
CA ALA A 51 -0.25 -0.75 -3.81
C ALA A 51 -0.77 -2.08 -4.39
N GLN A 52 -1.56 -2.84 -3.63
CA GLN A 52 -2.19 -4.08 -4.09
C GLN A 52 -3.53 -3.83 -4.80
N ILE A 53 -4.30 -2.83 -4.37
CA ILE A 53 -5.63 -2.52 -4.91
C ILE A 53 -5.54 -1.78 -6.24
N VAL A 54 -4.70 -0.74 -6.35
CA VAL A 54 -4.63 0.12 -7.54
C VAL A 54 -4.39 -0.68 -8.83
N PRO A 55 -3.44 -1.65 -8.89
CA PRO A 55 -3.20 -2.43 -10.10
C PRO A 55 -4.38 -3.33 -10.49
N GLU A 56 -5.14 -3.82 -9.52
CA GLU A 56 -6.29 -4.70 -9.79
C GLU A 56 -7.51 -3.90 -10.24
N ILE A 57 -7.78 -2.75 -9.60
CA ILE A 57 -8.85 -1.84 -10.06
C ILE A 57 -8.55 -1.38 -11.48
N ALA A 58 -7.30 -0.99 -11.79
CA ALA A 58 -6.92 -0.45 -13.10
C ALA A 58 -7.19 -1.40 -14.29
N LYS A 59 -7.40 -2.70 -14.04
CA LYS A 59 -7.76 -3.70 -15.07
C LYS A 59 -9.25 -3.70 -15.41
N VAL A 60 -10.09 -3.08 -14.59
CA VAL A 60 -11.54 -3.03 -14.82
C VAL A 60 -11.83 -2.16 -16.04
N GLU A 61 -12.78 -2.60 -16.85
CA GLU A 61 -13.15 -1.91 -18.08
C GLU A 61 -13.63 -0.47 -17.83
N GLY A 62 -13.03 0.49 -18.54
CA GLY A 62 -13.41 1.90 -18.49
C GLY A 62 -13.15 2.60 -17.15
N VAL A 63 -12.48 1.96 -16.19
CA VAL A 63 -12.19 2.59 -14.90
C VAL A 63 -11.13 3.67 -15.05
N GLU A 64 -11.28 4.76 -14.31
CA GLU A 64 -10.23 5.76 -14.09
C GLU A 64 -9.85 5.76 -12.62
N VAL A 65 -8.58 5.47 -12.32
CA VAL A 65 -8.10 5.35 -10.93
C VAL A 65 -7.18 6.51 -10.61
N THR A 66 -7.52 7.26 -9.56
CA THR A 66 -6.62 8.29 -9.02
C THR A 66 -6.27 7.96 -7.58
N GLN A 67 -4.99 7.77 -7.30
CA GLN A 67 -4.50 7.52 -5.95
C GLN A 67 -4.03 8.81 -5.29
N PHE A 68 -4.52 9.05 -4.08
CA PHE A 68 -4.17 10.20 -3.25
C PHE A 68 -3.36 9.77 -2.05
N PHE A 69 -2.25 10.45 -1.77
CA PHE A 69 -1.47 10.19 -0.57
C PHE A 69 -0.72 11.43 -0.06
N ARG A 70 -0.54 11.48 1.25
CA ARG A 70 0.22 12.56 1.93
C ARG A 70 1.73 12.31 1.92
N ARG A 71 2.15 11.05 1.98
CA ARG A 71 3.55 10.62 2.15
C ARG A 71 3.76 9.35 1.34
N ALA A 72 4.84 9.28 0.57
CA ALA A 72 5.19 8.09 -0.19
C ALA A 72 5.70 6.96 0.73
N SER A 73 5.58 5.71 0.31
CA SER A 73 6.20 4.57 0.99
C SER A 73 7.43 4.12 0.23
N TRP A 74 8.43 3.62 0.94
CA TRP A 74 9.60 2.97 0.32
C TRP A 74 9.15 1.70 -0.42
N LEU A 75 9.38 1.67 -1.74
CA LEU A 75 9.01 0.55 -2.61
C LEU A 75 10.22 -0.36 -2.85
N VAL A 76 10.04 -1.66 -2.69
CA VAL A 76 11.10 -2.65 -2.88
C VAL A 76 10.62 -3.77 -3.82
N PRO A 77 11.55 -4.48 -4.50
CA PRO A 77 11.20 -5.60 -5.35
C PRO A 77 10.35 -6.65 -4.62
N PRO A 78 9.48 -7.38 -5.30
CA PRO A 78 8.59 -8.34 -4.67
C PRO A 78 9.38 -9.51 -4.06
N VAL A 79 8.96 -9.98 -2.89
CA VAL A 79 9.53 -11.16 -2.24
C VAL A 79 8.77 -12.42 -2.64
N SER A 80 9.42 -13.21 -3.49
CA SER A 80 9.18 -14.63 -3.82
C SER A 80 7.76 -15.11 -4.20
N SER A 81 7.78 -16.13 -5.04
CA SER A 81 6.64 -16.82 -5.64
C SER A 81 6.02 -17.86 -4.70
N ALA A 82 4.81 -18.30 -5.03
CA ALA A 82 4.09 -19.33 -4.29
C ALA A 82 4.95 -20.58 -4.03
N ILE A 83 4.92 -21.09 -2.79
CA ILE A 83 5.61 -22.34 -2.43
C ILE A 83 4.98 -23.48 -3.22
N SER A 84 5.77 -24.12 -4.10
CA SER A 84 5.26 -25.17 -4.98
C SER A 84 4.62 -26.33 -4.20
N PRO A 85 3.59 -27.02 -4.74
CA PRO A 85 2.98 -28.18 -4.09
C PRO A 85 4.00 -29.26 -3.71
N LYS A 86 5.02 -29.48 -4.56
CA LYS A 86 6.13 -30.42 -4.29
C LYS A 86 6.94 -30.00 -3.06
N THR A 87 7.21 -28.70 -2.90
CA THR A 87 7.91 -28.18 -1.72
C THR A 87 7.05 -28.30 -0.47
N GLN A 88 5.74 -28.00 -0.57
CA GLN A 88 4.80 -28.17 0.54
C GLN A 88 4.75 -29.63 1.01
N GLU A 89 4.71 -30.60 0.09
CA GLU A 89 4.74 -32.02 0.41
C GLU A 89 6.05 -32.43 1.10
N ARG A 90 7.19 -31.93 0.62
CA ARG A 90 8.50 -32.16 1.28
C ARG A 90 8.52 -31.61 2.71
N PHE A 91 7.94 -30.42 2.95
CA PHE A 91 7.83 -29.86 4.29
C PHE A 91 6.92 -30.68 5.21
N ARG A 92 5.83 -31.25 4.68
CA ARG A 92 4.95 -32.16 5.44
C ARG A 92 5.67 -33.47 5.79
N LYS A 93 6.38 -34.06 4.82
CA LYS A 93 7.09 -35.33 5.01
C LYS A 93 8.32 -35.20 5.91
N TYR A 94 9.04 -34.08 5.81
CA TYR A 94 10.28 -33.83 6.55
C TYR A 94 10.21 -32.51 7.31
N PRO A 95 9.64 -32.50 8.53
CA PRO A 95 9.45 -31.28 9.32
C PRO A 95 10.73 -30.48 9.60
N ILE A 96 11.90 -31.14 9.61
CA ILE A 96 13.20 -30.48 9.75
C ILE A 96 13.48 -29.49 8.61
N LEU A 97 13.04 -29.79 7.38
CA LEU A 97 13.19 -28.88 6.24
C LEU A 97 12.41 -27.58 6.45
N LEU A 98 11.21 -27.67 7.03
CA LEU A 98 10.42 -26.49 7.37
C LEU A 98 11.10 -25.67 8.48
N ARG A 99 11.70 -26.33 9.49
CA ARG A 99 12.46 -25.62 10.54
C ARG A 99 13.69 -24.92 9.98
N LEU A 100 14.45 -25.58 9.12
CA LEU A 100 15.61 -24.99 8.45
C LEU A 100 15.17 -23.80 7.59
N PHE A 101 14.09 -23.94 6.82
CA PHE A 101 13.53 -22.82 6.05
C PHE A 101 13.13 -21.64 6.95
N ARG A 102 12.49 -21.89 8.09
CA ARG A 102 12.19 -20.84 9.08
C ARG A 102 13.45 -20.17 9.61
N TRP A 103 14.52 -20.92 9.88
CA TRP A 103 15.82 -20.35 10.28
C TRP A 103 16.44 -19.49 9.18
N THR A 104 16.34 -19.90 7.91
CA THR A 104 16.82 -19.07 6.80
C THR A 104 16.05 -17.76 6.69
N LEU A 105 14.72 -17.78 6.88
CA LEU A 105 13.90 -16.57 6.92
C LEU A 105 14.28 -15.69 8.12
N TYR A 106 14.48 -16.29 9.30
CA TYR A 106 14.91 -15.55 10.49
C TYR A 106 16.23 -14.81 10.23
N LEU A 107 17.27 -15.52 9.78
CA LEU A 107 18.57 -14.91 9.49
C LEU A 107 18.48 -13.84 8.39
N TYR A 108 17.66 -14.08 7.37
CA TYR A 108 17.40 -13.10 6.32
C TYR A 108 16.78 -11.81 6.88
N TYR A 109 15.79 -11.93 7.76
CA TYR A 109 15.15 -10.77 8.38
C TYR A 109 16.03 -10.08 9.43
N GLU A 110 16.88 -10.81 10.14
CA GLU A 110 17.92 -10.22 11.00
C GLU A 110 18.88 -9.36 10.16
N ILE A 111 19.33 -9.85 9.00
CA ILE A 111 20.16 -9.08 8.07
C ILE A 111 19.39 -7.82 7.61
N ILE A 112 18.15 -7.95 7.15
CA ILE A 112 17.33 -6.79 6.77
C ILE A 112 17.23 -5.79 7.93
N TYR A 113 17.01 -6.26 9.15
CA TYR A 113 16.94 -5.42 10.34
C TYR A 113 18.23 -4.60 10.50
N PHE A 114 19.41 -5.22 10.40
CA PHE A 114 20.68 -4.49 10.41
C PHE A 114 20.81 -3.46 9.28
N PHE A 115 20.29 -3.75 8.08
CA PHE A 115 20.31 -2.81 6.95
C PHE A 115 19.34 -1.63 7.10
N VAL A 116 18.30 -1.77 7.92
CA VAL A 116 17.29 -0.72 8.14
C VAL A 116 17.56 0.07 9.42
N PHE A 117 18.03 -0.60 10.49
CA PHE A 117 18.14 -0.03 11.84
C PHE A 117 19.55 -0.10 12.44
N GLY A 118 20.50 -0.79 11.81
CA GLY A 118 21.83 -1.03 12.39
C GLY A 118 22.78 0.19 12.32
N SER A 119 22.81 0.92 11.20
CA SER A 119 23.60 2.14 11.06
C SER A 119 23.10 3.05 9.95
N ASP A 120 23.43 4.34 10.02
CA ASP A 120 23.05 5.32 9.00
C ASP A 120 23.64 5.02 7.63
N LEU A 121 24.86 4.48 7.59
CA LEU A 121 25.51 4.08 6.34
C LEU A 121 24.73 2.96 5.63
N LEU A 122 24.41 1.88 6.35
CA LEU A 122 23.65 0.76 5.77
C LEU A 122 22.24 1.20 5.38
N ARG A 123 21.61 2.05 6.21
CA ARG A 123 20.31 2.64 5.92
C ARG A 123 20.33 3.47 4.64
N SER A 124 21.38 4.27 4.43
CA SER A 124 21.55 5.06 3.20
C SER A 124 21.68 4.19 1.96
N PHE A 125 22.34 3.04 2.06
CA PHE A 125 22.45 2.09 0.96
C PHE A 125 21.09 1.48 0.60
N THR A 126 20.30 1.11 1.60
CA THR A 126 18.92 0.62 1.42
C THR A 126 18.04 1.67 0.73
N MET A 127 18.11 2.94 1.18
CA MET A 127 17.38 4.05 0.55
C MET A 127 17.81 4.27 -0.91
N LYS A 128 19.12 4.24 -1.18
CA LYS A 128 19.66 4.38 -2.54
C LYS A 128 19.16 3.25 -3.45
N THR A 129 19.16 2.02 -2.97
CA THR A 129 18.72 0.84 -3.71
C THR A 129 17.23 0.92 -4.06
N SER A 130 16.38 1.27 -3.08
CA SER A 130 14.95 1.48 -3.31
C SER A 130 14.69 2.65 -4.27
N ARG A 131 15.42 3.76 -4.11
CA ARG A 131 15.34 4.91 -5.03
C ARG A 131 15.69 4.51 -6.46
N SER A 132 16.80 3.81 -6.67
CA SER A 132 17.19 3.31 -7.99
C SER A 132 16.16 2.35 -8.57
N TYR A 133 15.53 1.52 -7.74
CA TYR A 133 14.44 0.65 -8.17
C TYR A 133 13.21 1.44 -8.67
N VAL A 134 12.78 2.48 -7.93
CA VAL A 134 11.67 3.34 -8.35
C VAL A 134 12.01 4.09 -9.65
N LEU A 135 13.18 4.72 -9.73
CA LEU A 135 13.61 5.45 -10.92
C LEU A 135 13.66 4.57 -12.18
N LYS A 136 14.01 3.28 -12.02
CA LYS A 136 14.08 2.32 -13.12
C LYS A 136 12.71 1.83 -13.58
N ASN A 137 11.75 1.66 -12.68
CA ASN A 137 10.48 0.96 -12.98
C ASN A 137 9.26 1.89 -13.07
N ALA A 138 9.28 3.06 -12.44
CA ALA A 138 8.18 4.00 -12.44
C ALA A 138 8.24 4.99 -13.64
N PRO A 139 7.09 5.51 -14.12
CA PRO A 139 7.07 6.60 -15.09
C PRO A 139 7.78 7.85 -14.55
N SER A 140 8.54 8.55 -15.41
CA SER A 140 9.31 9.75 -15.04
C SER A 140 8.46 10.85 -14.39
N LYS A 141 7.21 11.02 -14.84
CA LYS A 141 6.25 11.99 -14.28
C LYS A 141 5.97 11.80 -12.78
N TYR A 142 6.28 10.64 -12.21
CA TYR A 142 6.00 10.33 -10.79
C TYR A 142 7.25 10.20 -9.92
N HIS A 143 8.45 10.39 -10.47
CA HIS A 143 9.70 10.22 -9.71
C HIS A 143 9.76 11.15 -8.49
N ASP A 144 9.35 12.40 -8.64
CA ASP A 144 9.41 13.40 -7.56
C ASP A 144 8.41 13.13 -6.43
N ILE A 145 7.33 12.42 -6.71
CA ILE A 145 6.29 12.15 -5.71
C ILE A 145 6.40 10.75 -5.08
N LEU A 146 7.04 9.79 -5.75
CA LEU A 146 7.20 8.42 -5.26
C LEU A 146 8.43 8.24 -4.37
N ILE A 147 9.46 9.09 -4.51
CA ILE A 147 10.66 9.00 -3.67
C ILE A 147 10.34 9.61 -2.29
N PRO A 148 10.43 8.84 -1.19
CA PRO A 148 10.17 9.36 0.14
C PRO A 148 11.25 10.31 0.65
N ASP A 149 10.84 11.24 1.51
CA ASP A 149 11.66 12.28 2.17
C ASP A 149 12.08 11.90 3.61
N HIS A 150 11.71 10.70 4.06
CA HIS A 150 11.99 10.21 5.41
C HIS A 150 12.82 8.93 5.34
N PRO A 151 13.59 8.61 6.40
CA PRO A 151 14.41 7.40 6.43
C PRO A 151 13.59 6.12 6.24
N VAL A 152 14.19 5.11 5.60
CA VAL A 152 13.61 3.75 5.62
C VAL A 152 13.51 3.25 7.07
N GLY A 153 12.43 2.51 7.38
CA GLY A 153 12.12 2.05 8.73
C GLY A 153 11.12 2.93 9.49
N CYS A 154 10.93 4.21 9.11
CA CYS A 154 9.88 5.06 9.72
C CYS A 154 8.46 4.62 9.32
N LEU A 155 8.32 4.01 8.14
CA LEU A 155 7.12 3.32 7.68
C LEU A 155 7.53 1.94 7.19
N ARG A 156 6.63 0.97 7.31
CA ARG A 156 6.83 -0.35 6.73
C ARG A 156 7.01 -0.22 5.20
N THR A 157 8.02 -0.89 4.67
CA THR A 157 8.29 -0.94 3.23
C THR A 157 7.17 -1.69 2.50
N VAL A 158 6.92 -1.29 1.25
CA VAL A 158 5.89 -1.88 0.40
C VAL A 158 6.56 -2.68 -0.71
N PHE A 159 6.15 -3.93 -0.86
CA PHE A 159 6.63 -4.81 -1.92
C PHE A 159 5.87 -4.53 -3.21
N ASP A 160 6.60 -4.17 -4.26
CA ASP A 160 6.04 -3.88 -5.58
C ASP A 160 5.86 -5.17 -6.38
N VAL A 161 4.63 -5.69 -6.43
CA VAL A 161 4.32 -6.86 -7.28
C VAL A 161 4.02 -6.41 -8.71
N THR A 162 3.10 -5.47 -8.87
CA THR A 162 2.65 -4.92 -10.16
C THR A 162 2.32 -3.42 -10.08
N TYR A 163 2.64 -2.78 -8.95
CA TYR A 163 2.25 -1.41 -8.65
C TYR A 163 2.96 -0.40 -9.53
N LEU A 164 4.30 -0.38 -9.58
CA LEU A 164 5.01 0.59 -10.42
C LEU A 164 4.68 0.39 -11.90
N LYS A 165 4.42 -0.85 -12.32
CA LYS A 165 3.97 -1.18 -13.68
C LYS A 165 2.59 -0.59 -13.98
N SER A 166 1.63 -0.63 -13.05
CA SER A 166 0.28 -0.09 -13.28
C SER A 166 0.30 1.44 -13.45
N LEU A 167 1.30 2.14 -12.91
CA LEU A 167 1.40 3.60 -13.05
C LEU A 167 1.70 4.06 -14.49
N HIS A 168 2.13 3.16 -15.37
CA HIS A 168 2.29 3.44 -16.79
C HIS A 168 0.97 3.41 -17.56
N LEU A 169 -0.10 2.88 -16.97
CA LEU A 169 -1.40 2.84 -17.61
C LEU A 169 -1.99 4.25 -17.73
N PRO A 170 -2.64 4.58 -18.85
CA PRO A 170 -3.19 5.92 -19.07
C PRO A 170 -4.35 6.26 -18.12
N ASN A 171 -5.03 5.25 -17.58
CA ASN A 171 -6.14 5.39 -16.65
C ASN A 171 -5.72 5.39 -15.17
N VAL A 172 -4.42 5.46 -14.87
CA VAL A 172 -3.89 5.52 -13.50
C VAL A 172 -3.18 6.83 -13.26
N ASN A 173 -3.63 7.57 -12.25
CA ASN A 173 -3.08 8.84 -11.84
C ASN A 173 -2.64 8.82 -10.38
N LEU A 174 -1.51 9.48 -10.08
CA LEU A 174 -1.03 9.68 -8.72
C LEU A 174 -1.06 11.16 -8.36
N VAL A 175 -1.59 11.46 -7.18
CA VAL A 175 -1.67 12.82 -6.62
C VAL A 175 -1.11 12.81 -5.20
N LYS A 176 0.07 13.39 -5.01
CA LYS A 176 0.68 13.58 -3.68
C LYS A 176 0.09 14.81 -2.99
N GLN A 177 -1.20 14.73 -2.66
CA GLN A 177 -1.90 15.75 -1.89
C GLN A 177 -2.81 15.08 -0.84
N PRO A 178 -2.87 15.60 0.40
CA PRO A 178 -3.87 15.18 1.36
C PRO A 178 -5.28 15.50 0.86
N VAL A 179 -6.23 14.60 1.14
CA VAL A 179 -7.66 14.89 1.00
C VAL A 179 -8.08 15.83 2.13
N ARG A 180 -8.67 16.97 1.78
CA ARG A 180 -9.09 18.01 2.73
C ARG A 180 -10.53 17.83 3.20
N ARG A 181 -11.45 17.53 2.29
CA ARG A 181 -12.87 17.27 2.56
C ARG A 181 -13.48 16.49 1.39
N LEU A 182 -14.57 15.80 1.67
CA LEU A 182 -15.46 15.29 0.64
C LEU A 182 -16.52 16.35 0.30
N LEU A 183 -17.02 16.25 -0.92
CA LEU A 183 -18.13 17.01 -1.49
C LEU A 183 -19.13 16.02 -2.07
N GLU A 184 -20.29 16.47 -2.53
CA GLU A 184 -21.36 15.59 -3.02
C GLU A 184 -20.91 14.67 -4.15
N GLY A 185 -20.15 15.18 -5.12
CA GLY A 185 -19.67 14.43 -6.28
C GLY A 185 -18.23 13.91 -6.20
N GLY A 186 -17.50 14.14 -5.10
CA GLY A 186 -16.08 13.79 -5.07
C GLY A 186 -15.30 14.31 -3.88
N LEU A 187 -14.03 14.64 -4.11
CA LEU A 187 -13.11 15.09 -3.07
C LEU A 187 -12.35 16.35 -3.45
N MET A 188 -12.00 17.12 -2.43
CA MET A 188 -11.14 18.29 -2.57
C MET A 188 -9.82 18.05 -1.85
N THR A 189 -8.71 18.32 -2.53
CA THR A 189 -7.35 18.20 -1.98
C THR A 189 -6.94 19.44 -1.19
N ALA A 190 -5.86 19.33 -0.41
CA ALA A 190 -5.36 20.42 0.44
C ALA A 190 -4.99 21.70 -0.33
N ASN A 191 -4.52 21.56 -1.57
CA ASN A 191 -4.22 22.66 -2.49
C ASN A 191 -5.46 23.27 -3.18
N GLY A 192 -6.67 22.82 -2.84
CA GLY A 192 -7.92 23.37 -3.36
C GLY A 192 -8.39 22.78 -4.69
N CYS A 193 -7.69 21.80 -5.27
CA CYS A 193 -8.16 21.12 -6.47
C CYS A 193 -9.33 20.19 -6.14
N TYR A 194 -10.34 20.20 -7.01
CA TYR A 194 -11.51 19.32 -6.94
C TYR A 194 -11.39 18.18 -7.95
N TYR A 195 -11.85 16.99 -7.55
CA TYR A 195 -11.86 15.80 -8.37
C TYR A 195 -13.18 15.05 -8.15
N ASP A 196 -13.92 14.81 -9.25
CA ASP A 196 -15.14 13.99 -9.25
C ASP A 196 -14.83 12.49 -9.18
N PHE A 197 -15.54 11.77 -8.32
CA PHE A 197 -15.39 10.33 -8.16
C PHE A 197 -16.74 9.66 -7.85
N ASP A 198 -16.99 8.51 -8.48
CA ASP A 198 -18.12 7.66 -8.16
C ASP A 198 -17.87 6.81 -6.91
N VAL A 199 -16.60 6.41 -6.72
CA VAL A 199 -16.19 5.49 -5.65
C VAL A 199 -14.92 6.00 -4.99
N ILE A 200 -14.89 5.96 -3.66
CA ILE A 200 -13.71 6.26 -2.85
C ILE A 200 -13.35 5.02 -2.04
N VAL A 201 -12.17 4.49 -2.30
CA VAL A 201 -11.55 3.40 -1.55
C VAL A 201 -10.56 4.00 -0.55
N SER A 202 -10.91 3.88 0.72
CA SER A 202 -10.09 4.27 1.85
C SER A 202 -9.09 3.14 2.16
N ALA A 203 -7.83 3.35 1.78
CA ALA A 203 -6.69 2.50 2.11
C ALA A 203 -5.83 3.16 3.21
N THR A 204 -6.51 3.71 4.23
CA THR A 204 -5.93 4.57 5.28
C THR A 204 -5.41 3.78 6.49
N GLY A 205 -5.49 2.46 6.45
CA GLY A 205 -4.87 1.57 7.43
C GLY A 205 -5.79 1.29 8.62
N PHE A 206 -5.20 1.16 9.80
CA PHE A 206 -5.88 0.68 11.00
C PHE A 206 -5.51 1.55 12.21
N ASP A 207 -6.38 1.59 13.20
CA ASP A 207 -6.09 2.19 14.50
C ASP A 207 -5.18 1.24 15.30
N THR A 208 -3.91 1.62 15.45
CA THR A 208 -2.91 0.84 16.18
C THR A 208 -2.88 1.18 17.67
N ALA A 209 -3.45 2.31 18.09
CA ALA A 209 -3.44 2.74 19.49
C ALA A 209 -4.36 1.86 20.35
N ARG A 210 -5.53 1.48 19.81
CA ARG A 210 -6.45 0.55 20.47
C ARG A 210 -5.90 -0.87 20.63
N THR A 211 -4.89 -1.24 19.84
CA THR A 211 -4.21 -2.54 19.94
C THR A 211 -3.18 -2.54 21.08
N ALA A 212 -2.49 -1.42 21.31
CA ALA A 212 -1.42 -1.33 22.31
C ALA A 212 -1.93 -1.36 23.77
N SER A 213 -3.15 -0.90 24.02
CA SER A 213 -3.80 -0.97 25.35
C SER A 213 -4.16 -2.38 25.82
N PHE A 214 -3.89 -3.42 25.01
CA PHE A 214 -3.98 -4.82 25.43
C PHE A 214 -2.63 -5.42 25.83
N PHE A 215 -1.53 -4.71 25.60
CA PHE A 215 -0.15 -5.15 25.87
C PHE A 215 0.54 -4.34 26.98
N ILE A 216 -0.17 -3.40 27.60
CA ILE A 216 0.22 -2.63 28.78
C ILE A 216 -0.91 -2.80 29.80
#